data_AF-A0A314V1Z3-F1
#
_entry.id   AF-A0A314V1Z3-F1
#
_cell.length_a   1.000
_cell.length_b   1.000
_cell.length_c   1.000
_cell.angle_alpha   90.00
_cell.angle_beta   90.00
_cell.angle_gamma   90.00
#
_symmetry.space_group_name_H-M   'P 1'
#
loop_
_entity.id
_entity.type
_entity.pdbx_description
1 polymer ?
#
loop_
_entity_poly.entity_id
_entity_poly.type
_entity_poly.pdbx_seq_one_letter_code
_entity_poly.pdbx_strand_id
1 'polypeptide(L)'
;MSNATDKEIGNTVEQISDSDQVGGFKDEFSGVIYADGKIGVTIPGKCNMRVFMVWNSPPWMYSVRQQRGLESLLSHHRDACVLVLSETIELDFFKDNFVKDGYKVAVAMPNLDELLKDTPTHIFASAWFEWRKTKYYATHYSELVRLAALYK
;
A
#
# COMPACT_ATOMS: atom_id res chain seq x y z
N MET A 1 -25.93 48.96 27.77
CA MET A 1 -24.49 48.64 27.72
C MET A 1 -24.36 47.15 27.82
N SER A 2 -23.56 46.59 26.92
CA SER A 2 -23.61 45.21 26.44
C SER A 2 -22.66 44.28 27.20
N ASN A 3 -22.87 42.98 26.96
CA ASN A 3 -21.98 41.83 27.10
C ASN A 3 -21.97 41.07 28.44
N ALA A 4 -22.63 39.91 28.43
CA ALA A 4 -22.19 38.70 29.10
C ALA A 4 -21.90 37.66 28.01
N THR A 5 -20.69 37.09 27.99
CA THR A 5 -20.30 35.96 27.15
C THR A 5 -19.44 35.04 28.02
N ASP A 6 -19.97 33.88 28.36
CA ASP A 6 -19.19 32.67 28.65
C ASP A 6 -19.88 31.50 27.94
N LYS A 7 -19.06 30.73 27.21
CA LYS A 7 -19.45 29.85 26.11
C LYS A 7 -19.16 28.38 26.46
N GLU A 8 -20.17 27.54 26.19
CA GLU A 8 -20.18 26.07 25.94
C GLU A 8 -19.75 25.17 27.12
N ILE A 9 -20.64 24.49 27.86
CA ILE A 9 -21.68 23.47 27.53
C ILE A 9 -21.10 22.22 26.86
N GLY A 10 -21.07 21.13 27.63
CA GLY A 10 -20.64 19.81 27.17
C GLY A 10 -21.74 18.93 26.57
N ASN A 11 -21.46 17.63 26.63
CA ASN A 11 -22.28 16.47 26.24
C ASN A 11 -22.47 16.23 24.73
N THR A 12 -22.11 15.05 24.23
CA THR A 12 -23.01 13.87 24.13
C THR A 12 -22.41 12.83 23.18
N VAL A 13 -22.48 11.56 23.58
CA VAL A 13 -22.28 10.38 22.72
C VAL A 13 -23.51 10.25 21.82
N GLU A 14 -23.37 10.39 20.51
CA GLU A 14 -24.40 9.99 19.55
C GLU A 14 -23.92 8.81 18.70
N GLN A 15 -24.64 7.69 18.86
CA GLN A 15 -24.74 6.67 17.83
C GLN A 15 -25.75 7.14 16.78
N ILE A 16 -25.43 7.01 15.49
CA ILE A 16 -26.40 7.08 14.41
C ILE A 16 -26.17 5.90 13.46
N SER A 17 -27.23 5.14 13.23
CA SER A 17 -27.36 4.00 12.33
C SER A 17 -27.93 4.39 10.96
N ASP A 18 -27.29 3.86 9.92
CA ASP A 18 -27.76 3.34 8.62
C ASP A 18 -28.63 4.12 7.59
N SER A 19 -28.25 3.88 6.32
CA SER A 19 -28.96 3.99 5.01
C SER A 19 -29.31 5.36 4.38
N ASP A 20 -28.62 5.79 3.32
CA ASP A 20 -28.90 5.48 1.89
C ASP A 20 -28.32 6.48 0.84
N GLN A 21 -27.37 5.96 0.04
CA GLN A 21 -27.14 6.07 -1.42
C GLN A 21 -27.21 7.42 -2.19
N VAL A 22 -26.05 7.90 -2.68
CA VAL A 22 -25.90 8.43 -4.06
C VAL A 22 -24.61 7.89 -4.66
N GLY A 23 -24.73 7.34 -5.86
CA GLY A 23 -23.71 6.60 -6.60
C GLY A 23 -22.40 7.37 -6.84
N GLY A 24 -21.31 6.64 -6.68
CA GLY A 24 -19.96 7.08 -7.01
C GLY A 24 -19.02 5.92 -6.73
N PHE A 25 -18.47 5.35 -7.79
CA PHE A 25 -17.44 4.32 -7.84
C PHE A 25 -16.47 4.38 -6.63
N LYS A 26 -16.68 3.53 -5.61
CA LYS A 26 -15.77 3.35 -4.46
C LYS A 26 -14.93 2.07 -4.61
N ASP A 27 -14.29 1.93 -5.76
CA ASP A 27 -13.26 0.90 -6.01
C ASP A 27 -11.89 1.56 -6.18
N GLU A 28 -11.57 2.49 -5.28
CA GLU A 28 -10.28 3.15 -5.28
C GLU A 28 -9.33 2.38 -4.36
N PHE A 29 -8.44 1.60 -4.98
CA PHE A 29 -7.25 1.05 -4.35
C PHE A 29 -6.36 2.21 -3.86
N SER A 30 -6.71 2.77 -2.71
CA SER A 30 -5.91 3.78 -2.03
C SER A 30 -5.04 3.07 -1.00
N GLY A 31 -3.73 3.05 -1.26
CA GLY A 31 -2.75 2.68 -0.24
C GLY A 31 -2.61 3.83 0.74
N VAL A 32 -2.95 3.60 2.01
CA VAL A 32 -2.70 4.55 3.10
C VAL A 32 -1.81 3.84 4.11
N ILE A 33 -0.64 4.38 4.43
CA ILE A 33 0.19 3.82 5.50
C ILE A 33 -0.36 4.34 6.83
N TYR A 34 -0.59 3.43 7.78
CA TYR A 34 -1.06 3.80 9.11
C TYR A 34 0.13 4.27 9.96
N ALA A 35 -0.13 5.14 10.94
CA ALA A 35 0.89 5.70 11.84
C ALA A 35 1.66 4.65 12.69
N ASP A 36 1.20 3.40 12.68
CA ASP A 36 1.87 2.23 13.28
C ASP A 36 2.90 1.56 12.33
N GLY A 37 3.12 2.12 11.13
CA GLY A 37 4.07 1.61 10.14
C GLY A 37 3.55 0.43 9.31
N LYS A 38 2.26 0.09 9.41
CA LYS A 38 1.63 -0.92 8.55
C LYS A 38 1.22 -0.33 7.21
N ILE A 39 1.47 -1.09 6.14
CA ILE A 39 1.01 -0.74 4.80
C ILE A 39 -0.50 -1.00 4.73
N GLY A 40 -1.31 0.05 4.93
CA GLY A 40 -2.76 0.00 4.90
C GLY A 40 -3.32 0.10 3.49
N VAL A 41 -3.03 -0.91 2.67
CA VAL A 41 -3.70 -1.07 1.37
C VAL A 41 -4.92 -1.94 1.59
N THR A 42 -6.10 -1.32 1.50
CA THR A 42 -7.36 -2.06 1.58
C THR A 42 -7.72 -2.57 0.20
N ILE A 43 -7.49 -3.86 -0.03
CA ILE A 43 -7.97 -4.55 -1.23
C ILE A 43 -9.41 -5.02 -0.95
N PRO A 44 -10.41 -4.54 -1.69
CA PRO A 44 -11.80 -4.92 -1.43
C PRO A 44 -12.06 -6.41 -1.63
N GLY A 45 -12.91 -6.98 -0.77
CA GLY A 45 -13.33 -8.39 -0.81
C GLY A 45 -12.60 -9.31 0.18
N LYS A 46 -13.12 -10.53 0.33
CA LYS A 46 -12.48 -11.57 1.16
C LYS A 46 -11.27 -12.13 0.43
N CYS A 47 -10.11 -12.19 1.10
CA CYS A 47 -8.87 -12.79 0.60
C CYS A 47 -8.64 -14.12 1.31
N ASN A 48 -8.41 -15.21 0.57
CA ASN A 48 -8.05 -16.51 1.19
C ASN A 48 -6.57 -16.55 1.61
N MET A 49 -5.74 -15.77 0.93
CA MET A 49 -4.30 -15.65 1.15
C MET A 49 -3.90 -14.21 0.84
N ARG A 50 -2.90 -13.70 1.58
CA ARG A 50 -2.29 -12.39 1.32
C ARG A 50 -0.84 -12.61 0.95
N VAL A 51 -0.44 -12.08 -0.19
CA VAL A 51 0.93 -12.17 -0.69
C VAL A 51 1.40 -10.75 -0.96
N PHE A 52 2.62 -10.43 -0.57
CA PHE A 52 3.27 -9.23 -1.05
C PHE A 52 4.41 -9.62 -1.99
N MET A 53 4.62 -8.80 -3.01
CA MET A 53 5.73 -8.88 -3.93
C MET A 53 6.44 -7.53 -3.93
N VAL A 54 7.70 -7.51 -4.36
CA VAL A 54 8.47 -6.26 -4.42
C VAL A 54 9.10 -6.12 -5.79
N TRP A 55 8.91 -4.96 -6.42
CA TRP A 55 9.46 -4.63 -7.72
C TRP A 55 9.97 -3.19 -7.74
N ASN A 56 11.28 -2.98 -7.90
CA ASN A 56 11.88 -1.65 -7.91
C ASN A 56 12.76 -1.39 -9.14
N SER A 57 12.66 -2.26 -10.15
CA SER A 57 13.21 -2.01 -11.48
C SER A 57 12.26 -1.13 -12.29
N PRO A 58 12.75 -0.39 -13.29
CA PRO A 58 11.88 0.36 -14.17
C PRO A 58 10.71 -0.46 -14.76
N PRO A 59 9.51 0.13 -14.96
CA PRO A 59 8.31 -0.59 -15.41
C PRO A 59 8.49 -1.34 -16.72
N TRP A 60 9.26 -0.79 -17.67
CA TRP A 60 9.51 -1.42 -18.96
C TRP A 60 10.30 -2.73 -18.88
N MET A 61 10.97 -3.00 -17.75
CA MET A 61 11.62 -4.31 -17.50
C MET A 61 10.65 -5.35 -16.94
N TYR A 62 9.43 -4.95 -16.57
CA TYR A 62 8.36 -5.87 -16.16
C TYR A 62 7.79 -6.57 -17.39
N SER A 63 8.58 -7.48 -17.94
CA SER A 63 8.27 -8.25 -19.14
C SER A 63 7.48 -9.51 -18.82
N VAL A 64 7.13 -10.26 -19.88
CA VAL A 64 6.41 -11.55 -19.82
C VAL A 64 6.98 -12.49 -18.75
N ARG A 65 8.32 -12.56 -18.59
CA ARG A 65 8.93 -13.43 -17.57
C ARG A 65 8.44 -13.11 -16.16
N GLN A 66 8.32 -11.84 -15.81
CA GLN A 66 7.94 -11.40 -14.46
C GLN A 66 6.44 -11.51 -14.26
N GLN A 67 5.68 -11.17 -15.30
CA GLN A 67 4.24 -11.37 -15.35
C GLN A 67 3.87 -12.84 -15.06
N ARG A 68 4.60 -13.81 -15.64
CA ARG A 68 4.38 -15.25 -15.41
C ARG A 68 4.50 -15.66 -13.94
N GLY A 69 5.32 -14.96 -13.15
CA GLY A 69 5.45 -15.21 -11.72
C GLY A 69 4.19 -14.83 -10.94
N LEU A 70 3.53 -13.74 -11.33
CA LEU A 70 2.25 -13.34 -10.75
C LEU A 70 1.09 -14.22 -11.27
N GLU A 71 1.10 -14.56 -12.56
CA GLU A 71 0.11 -15.47 -13.15
C GLU A 71 0.12 -16.86 -12.50
N SER A 72 1.30 -17.40 -12.18
CA SER A 72 1.41 -18.74 -11.58
C SER A 72 0.86 -18.79 -10.16
N LEU A 73 1.02 -17.69 -9.39
CA LEU A 73 0.41 -17.54 -8.07
C LEU A 73 -1.12 -17.50 -8.18
N LEU A 74 -1.62 -16.63 -9.07
CA LEU A 74 -3.04 -16.37 -9.23
C LEU A 74 -3.80 -17.54 -9.89
N SER A 75 -3.12 -18.37 -10.69
CA SER A 75 -3.72 -19.57 -11.28
C SER A 75 -4.07 -20.63 -10.24
N HIS A 76 -3.29 -20.73 -9.16
CA HIS A 76 -3.54 -21.67 -8.06
C HIS A 76 -4.38 -21.02 -6.94
N HIS A 77 -4.24 -19.70 -6.76
CA HIS A 77 -4.91 -18.95 -5.70
C HIS A 77 -5.67 -17.75 -6.27
N ARG A 78 -6.79 -18.03 -6.95
CA ARG A 78 -7.60 -17.02 -7.65
C ARG A 78 -8.11 -15.91 -6.72
N ASP A 79 -8.43 -16.24 -5.47
CA ASP A 79 -8.91 -15.30 -4.45
C ASP A 79 -7.80 -14.70 -3.58
N ALA A 80 -6.53 -14.87 -3.95
CA ALA A 80 -5.42 -14.25 -3.24
C ALA A 80 -5.41 -12.73 -3.48
N CYS A 81 -5.04 -12.00 -2.43
CA CYS A 81 -4.80 -10.57 -2.52
C CYS A 81 -3.29 -10.35 -2.61
N VAL A 82 -2.87 -9.73 -3.71
CA VAL A 82 -1.46 -9.47 -4.00
C VAL A 82 -1.18 -7.98 -3.87
N LEU A 83 -0.24 -7.65 -2.99
CA LEU A 83 0.27 -6.30 -2.84
C LEU A 83 1.67 -6.19 -3.44
N VAL A 84 1.84 -5.38 -4.47
CA VAL A 84 3.13 -5.12 -5.10
C VAL A 84 3.71 -3.82 -4.51
N LEU A 85 4.76 -3.96 -3.72
CA LEU A 85 5.50 -2.82 -3.19
C LEU A 85 6.50 -2.33 -4.24
N SER A 86 6.34 -1.08 -4.67
CA SER A 86 7.14 -0.51 -5.74
C SER A 86 7.25 1.02 -5.64
N GLU A 87 8.43 1.53 -5.94
CA GLU A 87 8.65 2.97 -6.18
C GLU A 87 8.63 3.36 -7.65
N THR A 88 8.70 2.37 -8.54
CA THR A 88 8.87 2.59 -9.98
C THR A 88 7.60 2.33 -10.76
N ILE A 89 6.72 1.47 -10.24
CA ILE A 89 5.44 1.13 -10.85
C ILE A 89 4.35 2.06 -10.32
N GLU A 90 3.53 2.57 -11.25
CA GLU A 90 2.37 3.42 -10.95
C GLU A 90 1.22 2.62 -10.32
N LEU A 91 0.36 3.30 -9.55
CA LEU A 91 -0.68 2.64 -8.76
C LEU A 91 -1.70 1.85 -9.60
N ASP A 92 -1.94 2.29 -10.84
CA ASP A 92 -2.88 1.70 -11.78
C ASP A 92 -2.23 0.79 -12.84
N PHE A 93 -0.94 0.46 -12.67
CA PHE A 93 -0.18 -0.34 -13.65
C PHE A 93 -0.83 -1.68 -14.04
N PHE A 94 -1.58 -2.30 -13.11
CA PHE A 94 -2.27 -3.57 -13.36
C PHE A 94 -3.76 -3.42 -13.73
N LYS A 95 -4.24 -2.19 -13.93
CA LYS A 95 -5.65 -1.89 -14.20
C LYS A 95 -6.16 -2.59 -15.46
N ASP A 96 -5.37 -2.56 -16.54
CA ASP A 96 -5.77 -3.06 -17.86
C ASP A 96 -5.46 -4.55 -18.08
N ASN A 97 -4.89 -5.25 -17.09
CA ASN A 97 -4.58 -6.69 -17.14
C ASN A 97 -5.22 -7.46 -15.97
N PHE A 98 -4.49 -7.75 -14.90
CA PHE A 98 -4.92 -8.56 -13.77
C PHE A 98 -6.19 -8.02 -13.12
N VAL A 99 -6.28 -6.70 -12.91
CA VAL A 99 -7.47 -6.10 -12.28
C VAL A 99 -8.68 -6.24 -13.19
N LYS A 100 -8.52 -5.98 -14.50
CA LYS A 100 -9.56 -6.20 -15.52
C LYS A 100 -10.02 -7.66 -15.58
N ASP A 101 -9.11 -8.61 -15.37
CA ASP A 101 -9.38 -10.05 -15.34
C ASP A 101 -10.01 -10.52 -14.01
N GLY A 102 -10.25 -9.61 -13.07
CA GLY A 102 -10.92 -9.87 -11.80
C GLY A 102 -9.98 -10.32 -10.67
N TYR A 103 -8.66 -10.22 -10.85
CA TYR A 103 -7.70 -10.50 -9.79
C TYR A 103 -7.51 -9.31 -8.86
N LYS A 104 -7.27 -9.62 -7.59
CA LYS A 104 -7.07 -8.66 -6.50
C LYS A 104 -5.60 -8.28 -6.38
N VAL A 105 -5.11 -7.48 -7.32
CA VAL A 105 -3.72 -6.99 -7.34
C VAL A 105 -3.70 -5.48 -7.13
N ALA A 106 -2.91 -5.02 -6.17
CA ALA A 106 -2.71 -3.61 -5.90
C ALA A 106 -1.23 -3.26 -5.91
N VAL A 107 -0.89 -2.04 -6.28
CA VAL A 107 0.46 -1.49 -6.13
C VAL A 107 0.44 -0.50 -4.97
N ALA A 108 1.50 -0.49 -4.16
CA ALA A 108 1.70 0.53 -3.16
C ALA A 108 3.15 0.98 -3.14
N MET A 109 3.34 2.28 -2.98
CA MET A 109 4.65 2.85 -2.72
C MET A 109 4.90 2.86 -1.21
N PRO A 110 5.88 2.09 -0.70
CA PRO A 110 6.17 2.09 0.73
C PRO A 110 6.84 3.39 1.15
N ASN A 111 6.39 3.97 2.27
CA ASN A 111 7.09 5.06 2.95
C ASN A 111 8.23 4.47 3.78
N LEU A 112 9.46 4.64 3.32
CA LEU A 112 10.61 4.01 3.97
C LEU A 112 10.84 4.51 5.40
N ASP A 113 10.58 5.79 5.67
CA ASP A 113 10.75 6.36 7.00
C ASP A 113 9.80 5.69 8.01
N GLU A 114 8.52 5.61 7.66
CA GLU A 114 7.50 4.95 8.49
C GLU A 114 7.70 3.45 8.58
N LEU A 115 8.07 2.80 7.47
CA LEU A 115 8.32 1.37 7.42
C LEU A 115 9.47 0.97 8.34
N LEU A 116 10.53 1.78 8.40
CA LEU A 116 11.70 1.51 9.25
C LEU A 116 11.63 2.15 10.63
N LYS A 117 10.62 2.97 10.92
CA LYS A 117 10.41 3.56 12.25
C LYS A 117 10.49 2.50 13.35
N ASP A 118 11.15 2.82 14.45
CA ASP A 118 11.36 1.92 15.60
C ASP A 118 12.22 0.68 15.32
N THR A 119 12.91 0.63 14.16
CA THR A 119 13.92 -0.38 13.85
C THR A 119 15.33 0.21 13.95
N PRO A 120 16.37 -0.59 14.27
CA PRO A 120 17.77 -0.14 14.17
C PRO A 120 18.14 0.34 12.77
N THR A 121 17.41 -0.12 11.75
CA THR A 121 17.58 0.28 10.35
C THR A 121 16.93 1.62 10.01
N HIS A 122 16.24 2.31 10.93
CA HIS A 122 15.62 3.61 10.64
C HIS A 122 16.61 4.65 10.12
N ILE A 123 17.87 4.58 10.56
CA ILE A 123 18.95 5.44 10.05
C ILE A 123 19.11 5.36 8.52
N PHE A 124 18.75 4.23 7.88
CA PHE A 124 18.78 4.10 6.42
C PHE A 124 17.83 5.04 5.71
N ALA A 125 16.69 5.41 6.32
CA ALA A 125 15.77 6.39 5.75
C ALA A 125 16.44 7.76 5.53
N SER A 126 17.42 8.12 6.38
CA SER A 126 18.16 9.38 6.26
C SER A 126 19.20 9.38 5.13
N ALA A 127 19.84 8.24 4.86
CA ALA A 127 20.85 8.09 3.80
C ALA A 127 20.25 7.71 2.43
N TRP A 128 18.94 7.49 2.42
CA TRP A 128 18.16 6.98 1.30
C TRP A 128 18.45 7.67 -0.04
N PHE A 129 18.37 9.01 -0.07
CA PHE A 129 18.53 9.80 -1.30
C PHE A 129 19.89 9.61 -1.98
N GLU A 130 20.95 9.38 -1.20
CA GLU A 130 22.28 9.10 -1.74
C GLU A 130 22.36 7.67 -2.27
N TRP A 131 21.72 6.72 -1.59
CA TRP A 131 21.70 5.32 -1.98
C TRP A 131 20.95 5.09 -3.30
N ARG A 132 19.94 5.92 -3.62
CA ARG A 132 19.22 5.88 -4.92
C ARG A 132 20.16 6.00 -6.12
N LYS A 133 21.33 6.63 -5.95
CA LYS A 133 22.32 6.85 -7.01
C LYS A 133 23.22 5.64 -7.25
N THR A 134 23.18 4.64 -6.38
CA THR A 134 24.05 3.45 -6.48
C THR A 134 23.54 2.46 -7.52
N LYS A 135 24.47 1.73 -8.15
CA LYS A 135 24.15 0.75 -9.22
C LYS A 135 23.18 -0.35 -8.78
N TYR A 136 23.23 -0.77 -7.52
CA TYR A 136 22.47 -1.90 -6.99
C TYR A 136 21.30 -1.50 -6.10
N TYR A 137 20.91 -0.23 -6.15
CA TYR A 137 19.85 0.32 -5.33
C TYR A 137 18.56 -0.52 -5.37
N ALA A 138 18.08 -0.89 -6.56
CA ALA A 138 16.82 -1.63 -6.68
C ALA A 138 16.86 -2.97 -5.93
N THR A 139 18.01 -3.67 -5.94
CA THR A 139 18.21 -4.93 -5.23
C THR A 139 18.20 -4.70 -3.71
N HIS A 140 19.06 -3.81 -3.22
CA HIS A 140 19.18 -3.55 -1.78
C HIS A 140 17.88 -3.00 -1.18
N TYR A 141 17.21 -2.12 -1.92
CA TYR A 141 15.94 -1.58 -1.50
C TYR A 141 14.87 -2.68 -1.43
N SER A 142 14.81 -3.56 -2.44
CA SER A 142 13.86 -4.67 -2.39
C SER A 142 14.14 -5.64 -1.24
N GLU A 143 15.40 -5.89 -0.87
CA GLU A 143 15.74 -6.70 0.31
C GLU A 143 15.26 -6.04 1.60
N LEU A 144 15.52 -4.75 1.77
CA LEU A 144 15.10 -3.98 2.94
C LEU A 144 13.58 -3.95 3.09
N VAL A 145 12.85 -3.64 2.02
CA VAL A 145 11.39 -3.61 2.01
C VAL A 145 10.80 -4.98 2.33
N ARG A 146 11.35 -6.08 1.78
CA ARG A 146 10.86 -7.44 2.07
C ARG A 146 11.02 -7.80 3.54
N LEU A 147 12.16 -7.47 4.14
CA LEU A 147 12.39 -7.74 5.56
C LEU A 147 11.47 -6.89 6.43
N ALA A 148 11.40 -5.58 6.17
CA ALA A 148 10.56 -4.70 6.97
C ALA A 148 9.08 -5.05 6.85
N ALA A 149 8.58 -5.42 5.66
CA ALA A 149 7.20 -5.83 5.46
C ALA A 149 6.83 -7.19 6.11
N LEU A 150 7.83 -8.04 6.43
CA LEU A 150 7.59 -9.33 7.08
C LEU A 150 7.63 -9.25 8.60
N TYR A 151 8.50 -8.41 9.14
CA TYR A 151 8.83 -8.39 10.56
C TYR A 151 8.21 -7.23 11.33
N LYS A 152 7.43 -6.38 10.66
CA LYS A 152 6.70 -5.25 11.24
C LYS A 152 5.22 -5.32 10.87
#